data_AF-A0AAV9EQ11-F1
#
_entry.id   AF-A0AAV9EQ11-F1
#
_cell.length_a   1.000
_cell.length_b   1.000
_cell.length_c   1.000
_cell.angle_alpha   90.00
_cell.angle_beta   90.00
_cell.angle_gamma   90.00
#
_symmetry.space_group_name_H-M   'P 1'
#
loop_
_entity.id
_entity.type
_entity.pdbx_description
1 polymer ?
#
loop_
_entity_poly.entity_id
_entity_poly.type
_entity_poly.pdbx_seq_one_letter_code
_entity_poly.pdbx_strand_id
1 'polypeptide(L)'
;MVGTPSSPSADYRDYADVCFREFGDRVKRWITFNEPWTFCALGYAGGLHAPGRCSPSEAGGCRRGDSGREPYIVAHHQLLAHAEAVKLYRNKYKESQKGMIGITLVSSWFIPVTASKSNKDAARRALDFMLGWFMDPITQGDYPFSMRSLIRDRLPEFTEEQSKALIGSIDFLGLNYYTSNYASSIPFSDDLPPDYMTDARTNLSGIDEVNNGTLSLQEALKDDSRIDYYHRHLQQIQRAIKYINHH
;
A
#
# COMPACT_ATOMS: atom_id res chain seq x y z
N MET A 1 -30.98 22.45 6.26
CA MET A 1 -29.56 22.84 6.36
C MET A 1 -28.75 21.64 5.90
N VAL A 2 -28.22 21.69 4.67
CA VAL A 2 -27.26 20.70 4.20
C VAL A 2 -25.96 21.06 4.92
N GLY A 3 -25.52 20.21 5.86
CA GLY A 3 -24.27 20.42 6.58
C GLY A 3 -23.11 20.56 5.59
N THR A 4 -22.12 21.38 5.94
CA THR A 4 -20.84 21.41 5.23
C THR A 4 -20.34 19.97 5.07
N PRO A 5 -19.95 19.53 3.85
CA PRO A 5 -19.44 18.18 3.66
C PRO A 5 -18.25 17.95 4.59
N SER A 6 -18.33 16.90 5.40
CA SER A 6 -17.25 16.42 6.26
C SER A 6 -16.06 16.01 5.39
N SER A 7 -14.84 16.13 5.94
CA SER A 7 -13.66 15.63 5.23
C SER A 7 -13.70 14.09 5.16
N PRO A 8 -13.14 13.46 4.12
CA PRO A 8 -13.12 11.99 4.01
C PRO A 8 -12.54 11.29 5.26
N SER A 9 -11.55 11.92 5.90
CA SER A 9 -10.95 11.41 7.13
C SER A 9 -11.91 11.51 8.33
N ALA A 10 -12.75 12.55 8.40
CA ALA A 10 -13.78 12.68 9.43
C ALA A 10 -14.89 11.63 9.24
N ASP A 11 -15.34 11.39 8.00
CA ASP A 11 -16.33 10.35 7.71
C ASP A 11 -15.81 8.96 8.10
N TYR A 12 -14.56 8.66 7.75
CA TYR A 12 -13.94 7.39 8.12
C TYR A 12 -13.77 7.24 9.64
N ARG A 13 -13.40 8.32 10.34
CA ARG A 13 -13.32 8.34 11.81
C ARG A 13 -14.67 8.04 12.44
N ASP A 14 -15.76 8.63 11.93
CA ASP A 14 -17.10 8.44 12.48
C ASP A 14 -17.60 7.01 12.22
N TYR A 15 -17.29 6.43 11.05
CA TYR A 15 -17.47 5.00 10.79
C TYR A 15 -16.69 4.13 11.79
N ALA A 16 -15.40 4.41 11.99
CA ALA A 16 -14.56 3.68 12.93
C ALA A 16 -15.08 3.79 14.37
N ASP A 17 -15.62 4.94 14.78
CA ASP A 17 -16.22 5.14 16.10
C ASP A 17 -17.37 4.18 16.35
N VAL A 18 -18.25 4.01 15.36
CA VAL A 18 -19.34 3.02 15.42
C VAL A 18 -18.76 1.62 15.55
N CYS A 19 -17.81 1.22 14.70
CA CYS A 19 -17.22 -0.11 14.77
C CYS A 19 -16.57 -0.42 16.13
N PHE A 20 -15.79 0.52 16.67
CA PHE A 20 -15.14 0.34 17.97
C PHE A 20 -16.15 0.24 19.10
N ARG A 21 -17.21 1.05 19.07
CA ARG A 21 -18.27 1.01 20.08
C ARG A 21 -19.05 -0.30 20.05
N GLU A 22 -19.47 -0.76 18.87
CA GLU A 22 -20.38 -1.91 18.74
C GLU A 22 -19.65 -3.27 18.85
N PHE A 23 -18.37 -3.34 18.49
CA PHE A 23 -17.64 -4.61 18.40
C PHE A 23 -16.38 -4.70 19.24
N GLY A 24 -15.91 -3.61 19.83
CA GLY A 24 -14.63 -3.58 20.54
C GLY A 24 -14.61 -4.32 21.89
N ASP A 25 -15.79 -4.71 22.39
CA ASP A 25 -15.92 -5.67 23.49
C ASP A 25 -15.28 -7.03 23.11
N ARG A 26 -15.42 -7.45 21.84
CA ARG A 26 -14.96 -8.73 21.29
C ARG A 26 -13.71 -8.62 20.41
N VAL A 27 -13.59 -7.56 19.62
CA VAL A 27 -12.48 -7.39 18.67
C VAL A 27 -11.25 -6.81 19.37
N LYS A 28 -10.15 -7.56 19.38
CA LYS A 28 -8.87 -7.16 20.03
C LYS A 28 -7.76 -6.80 19.06
N ARG A 29 -7.98 -6.94 17.76
CA ARG A 29 -7.05 -6.52 16.71
C ARG A 29 -7.82 -5.82 15.62
N TRP A 30 -7.53 -4.55 15.43
CA TRP A 30 -8.17 -3.69 14.44
C TRP A 30 -7.19 -3.40 13.32
N ILE A 31 -7.65 -3.61 12.09
CA ILE A 31 -6.97 -3.13 10.88
C ILE A 31 -7.85 -2.02 10.32
N THR A 32 -7.26 -0.86 10.08
CA THR A 32 -7.94 0.27 9.45
C THR A 32 -8.11 0.02 7.95
N PHE A 33 -7.00 0.05 7.22
CA PHE A 33 -6.97 -0.23 5.79
C PHE A 33 -6.22 -1.53 5.52
N ASN A 34 -6.78 -2.33 4.62
CA ASN A 34 -6.09 -3.47 4.01
C ASN A 34 -5.62 -3.06 2.61
N GLU A 35 -4.30 -3.07 2.41
CA GLU A 35 -3.64 -2.75 1.14
C GLU A 35 -4.04 -1.38 0.57
N PRO A 36 -3.79 -0.26 1.28
CA PRO A 36 -4.20 1.06 0.83
C PRO A 36 -3.63 1.44 -0.55
N TRP A 37 -2.46 0.89 -0.90
CA TRP A 37 -1.83 0.97 -2.22
C TRP A 37 -2.75 0.54 -3.36
N THR A 38 -3.51 -0.54 -3.17
CA THR A 38 -4.38 -1.15 -4.18
C THR A 38 -5.47 -0.18 -4.62
N PHE A 39 -6.07 0.57 -3.69
CA PHE A 39 -7.07 1.58 -4.04
C PHE A 39 -6.47 2.71 -4.88
N CYS A 40 -5.24 3.13 -4.57
CA CYS A 40 -4.57 4.22 -5.28
C CYS A 40 -4.13 3.78 -6.69
N ALA A 41 -3.28 2.75 -6.75
CA ALA A 41 -2.66 2.31 -7.99
C ALA A 41 -3.70 1.70 -8.95
N LEU A 42 -4.52 0.75 -8.47
CA LEU A 42 -5.45 0.06 -9.36
C LEU A 42 -6.79 0.79 -9.53
N GLY A 43 -7.18 1.64 -8.57
CA GLY A 43 -8.44 2.39 -8.63
C GLY A 43 -8.35 3.76 -9.31
N TYR A 44 -7.21 4.45 -9.19
CA TYR A 44 -7.03 5.84 -9.66
C TYR A 44 -5.87 6.05 -10.65
N ALA A 45 -5.00 5.06 -10.87
CA ALA A 45 -3.98 5.11 -11.93
C ALA A 45 -4.27 4.12 -13.06
N GLY A 46 -4.55 2.85 -12.73
CA GLY A 46 -4.81 1.80 -13.71
C GLY A 46 -6.28 1.65 -14.12
N GLY A 47 -7.21 2.18 -13.33
CA GLY A 47 -8.66 2.07 -13.59
C GLY A 47 -9.24 0.65 -13.55
N LEU A 48 -8.50 -0.33 -13.04
CA LEU A 48 -8.89 -1.75 -12.96
C LEU A 48 -9.86 -2.04 -11.82
N HIS A 49 -9.74 -1.30 -10.71
CA HIS A 49 -10.60 -1.42 -9.54
C HIS A 49 -11.53 -0.21 -9.43
N ALA A 50 -12.62 -0.34 -8.66
CA ALA A 50 -13.47 0.80 -8.35
C ALA A 50 -12.64 1.96 -7.73
N PRO A 51 -12.89 3.23 -8.11
CA PRO A 51 -13.97 3.71 -8.98
C PRO A 51 -13.70 3.64 -10.48
N GLY A 52 -12.58 3.04 -10.93
CA GLY A 52 -12.25 2.88 -12.34
C GLY A 52 -11.79 4.17 -12.99
N ARG A 53 -10.94 4.95 -12.30
CA ARG A 53 -10.41 6.22 -12.78
C ARG A 53 -8.97 6.05 -13.24
N CYS A 54 -8.65 6.64 -14.37
CA CYS A 54 -7.31 6.74 -14.94
C CYS A 54 -7.29 7.86 -15.99
N SER A 55 -6.11 8.33 -16.37
CA SER A 55 -5.96 9.31 -17.44
C SER A 55 -6.51 8.75 -18.77
N PRO A 56 -7.17 9.57 -19.63
CA PRO A 56 -7.82 9.07 -20.85
C PRO A 56 -6.92 8.38 -21.87
N SER A 57 -5.59 8.58 -21.78
CA SER A 57 -4.58 7.95 -22.62
C SER A 57 -4.11 6.58 -22.12
N GLU A 58 -4.52 6.16 -20.92
CA GLU A 58 -4.04 4.92 -20.32
C GLU A 58 -4.71 3.67 -20.91
N ALA A 59 -3.99 2.55 -20.85
CA ALA A 59 -4.44 1.25 -21.35
C ALA A 59 -5.78 0.78 -20.75
N GLY A 60 -6.17 1.31 -19.59
CA GLY A 60 -7.46 1.05 -18.95
C GLY A 60 -8.68 1.67 -19.65
N GLY A 61 -8.48 2.54 -20.66
CA GLY A 61 -9.56 3.09 -21.46
C GLY A 61 -10.53 3.99 -20.67
N CYS A 62 -10.08 4.60 -19.58
CA CYS A 62 -10.93 5.42 -18.74
C CYS A 62 -11.38 6.70 -19.47
N ARG A 63 -12.61 7.13 -19.21
CA ARG A 63 -13.14 8.38 -19.77
C ARG A 63 -12.76 9.62 -18.98
N ARG A 64 -12.28 9.44 -17.73
CA ARG A 64 -11.99 10.50 -16.76
C ARG A 64 -11.04 9.98 -15.68
N GLY A 65 -10.25 10.88 -15.12
CA GLY A 65 -9.25 10.60 -14.10
C GLY A 65 -7.98 11.38 -14.39
N ASP A 66 -7.08 11.38 -13.42
CA ASP A 66 -5.73 11.93 -13.53
C ASP A 66 -4.79 10.99 -12.78
N SER A 67 -4.20 10.04 -13.53
CA SER A 67 -3.27 9.04 -13.00
C SER A 67 -2.00 9.66 -12.42
N GLY A 68 -1.69 10.91 -12.76
CA GLY A 68 -0.55 11.64 -12.25
C GLY A 68 -0.79 12.31 -10.90
N ARG A 69 -2.05 12.53 -10.49
CA ARG A 69 -2.37 13.26 -9.25
C ARG A 69 -3.33 12.55 -8.31
N GLU A 70 -4.38 11.94 -8.84
CA GLU A 70 -5.43 11.32 -8.02
C GLU A 70 -4.91 10.21 -7.10
N PRO A 71 -4.01 9.30 -7.52
CA PRO A 71 -3.46 8.28 -6.64
C PRO A 71 -2.78 8.87 -5.39
N TYR A 72 -2.05 9.98 -5.55
CA TYR A 72 -1.33 10.65 -4.45
C TYR A 72 -2.27 11.36 -3.49
N ILE A 73 -3.30 12.02 -4.00
CA ILE A 73 -4.34 12.65 -3.18
C ILE A 73 -5.09 11.59 -2.36
N VAL A 74 -5.45 10.47 -2.99
CA VAL A 74 -6.16 9.37 -2.33
C VAL A 74 -5.31 8.73 -1.25
N ALA A 75 -4.03 8.44 -1.53
CA ALA A 75 -3.10 7.91 -0.54
C ALA A 75 -2.94 8.84 0.66
N HIS A 76 -2.81 10.16 0.41
CA HIS A 76 -2.71 11.16 1.46
C HIS A 76 -3.94 11.14 2.39
N HIS A 77 -5.15 11.15 1.84
CA HIS A 77 -6.35 11.09 2.65
C HIS A 77 -6.56 9.75 3.37
N GLN A 78 -6.14 8.62 2.77
CA GLN A 78 -6.14 7.32 3.46
C GLN A 78 -5.21 7.33 4.68
N LEU A 79 -4.01 7.90 4.56
CA LEU A 79 -3.07 8.05 5.68
C LEU A 79 -3.65 8.93 6.81
N LEU A 80 -4.25 10.07 6.47
CA LEU A 80 -4.90 10.93 7.46
C LEU A 80 -6.10 10.23 8.14
N ALA A 81 -6.91 9.51 7.38
CA ALA A 81 -8.03 8.74 7.91
C ALA A 81 -7.56 7.62 8.86
N HIS A 82 -6.44 6.96 8.52
CA HIS A 82 -5.79 5.98 9.38
C HIS A 82 -5.36 6.60 10.72
N ALA A 83 -4.63 7.71 10.68
CA ALA A 83 -4.15 8.41 11.87
C ALA A 83 -5.31 8.86 12.78
N GLU A 84 -6.39 9.42 12.20
CA GLU A 84 -7.58 9.83 12.95
C GLU A 84 -8.28 8.64 13.64
N ALA A 85 -8.45 7.51 12.96
CA ALA A 85 -9.05 6.31 13.55
C ALA A 85 -8.18 5.73 14.68
N VAL A 86 -6.85 5.73 14.51
CA VAL A 86 -5.91 5.28 15.54
C VAL A 86 -5.96 6.18 16.76
N LYS A 87 -5.93 7.50 16.55
CA LYS A 87 -6.05 8.50 17.62
C LYS A 87 -7.37 8.34 18.37
N LEU A 88 -8.47 8.16 17.67
CA LEU A 88 -9.78 7.88 18.26
C LEU A 88 -9.73 6.61 19.12
N TYR A 89 -9.22 5.49 18.58
CA TYR A 89 -9.13 4.23 19.32
C TYR A 89 -8.32 4.38 20.60
N ARG A 90 -7.13 4.99 20.49
CA ARG A 90 -6.20 5.21 21.61
C ARG A 90 -6.83 6.07 22.71
N ASN A 91 -7.55 7.14 22.34
CA ASN A 91 -8.09 8.08 23.31
C ASN A 91 -9.40 7.60 23.96
N LYS A 92 -10.26 6.90 23.22
CA LYS A 92 -11.63 6.59 23.68
C LYS A 92 -11.83 5.12 24.09
N TYR A 93 -11.07 4.19 23.50
CA TYR A 93 -11.38 2.76 23.57
C TYR A 93 -10.24 1.88 24.10
N LYS A 94 -8.97 2.30 23.95
CA LYS A 94 -7.80 1.47 24.30
C LYS A 94 -7.80 1.03 25.75
N GLU A 95 -8.11 1.91 26.69
CA GLU A 95 -8.11 1.61 28.13
C GLU A 95 -9.15 0.54 28.51
N SER A 96 -10.38 0.68 28.00
CA SER A 96 -11.49 -0.21 28.31
C SER A 96 -11.44 -1.53 27.52
N GLN A 97 -11.07 -1.47 26.23
CA GLN A 97 -11.13 -2.62 25.32
C GLN A 97 -9.82 -3.41 25.25
N LYS A 98 -8.68 -2.77 25.53
CA LYS A 98 -7.35 -3.36 25.58
C LYS A 98 -6.92 -4.06 24.28
N GLY A 99 -7.48 -3.67 23.14
CA GLY A 99 -7.09 -4.19 21.83
C GLY A 99 -5.87 -3.46 21.25
N MET A 100 -5.43 -3.90 20.08
CA MET A 100 -4.38 -3.28 19.28
C MET A 100 -4.94 -2.79 17.96
N ILE A 101 -4.38 -1.72 17.41
CA ILE A 101 -4.79 -1.16 16.12
C ILE A 101 -3.60 -0.98 15.18
N GLY A 102 -3.81 -1.26 13.89
CA GLY A 102 -2.77 -1.14 12.88
C GLY A 102 -3.33 -0.94 11.47
N ILE A 103 -2.45 -1.17 10.50
CA ILE A 103 -2.73 -1.15 9.07
C ILE A 103 -2.05 -2.35 8.42
N THR A 104 -2.65 -2.87 7.34
CA THR A 104 -2.04 -3.93 6.54
C THR A 104 -1.56 -3.33 5.23
N LEU A 105 -0.24 -3.37 5.00
CA LEU A 105 0.37 -2.89 3.77
C LEU A 105 0.67 -4.06 2.84
N VAL A 106 0.54 -3.85 1.53
CA VAL A 106 0.97 -4.81 0.52
C VAL A 106 2.38 -4.47 0.05
N SER A 107 3.22 -5.48 -0.15
CA SER A 107 4.53 -5.32 -0.77
C SER A 107 4.91 -6.55 -1.57
N SER A 108 5.41 -6.33 -2.79
CA SER A 108 6.32 -7.27 -3.40
C SER A 108 7.74 -7.06 -2.88
N TRP A 109 8.62 -8.04 -3.08
CA TRP A 109 10.06 -7.81 -3.00
C TRP A 109 10.62 -7.45 -4.37
N PHE A 110 11.66 -6.60 -4.41
CA PHE A 110 12.26 -6.16 -5.66
C PHE A 110 13.74 -6.53 -5.71
N ILE A 111 14.10 -7.35 -6.69
CA ILE A 111 15.48 -7.81 -6.91
C ILE A 111 16.02 -7.07 -8.14
N PRO A 112 17.20 -6.42 -8.08
CA PRO A 112 17.74 -5.76 -9.27
C PRO A 112 18.12 -6.80 -10.34
N VAL A 113 17.75 -6.56 -11.61
CA VAL A 113 18.07 -7.48 -12.73
C VAL A 113 19.58 -7.69 -12.90
N THR A 114 20.37 -6.66 -12.58
CA THR A 114 21.85 -6.75 -12.56
C THR A 114 22.41 -6.04 -11.34
N ALA A 115 23.66 -6.34 -10.98
CA ALA A 115 24.34 -5.71 -9.83
C ALA A 115 24.71 -4.21 -10.04
N SER A 116 24.33 -3.63 -11.18
CA SER A 116 24.57 -2.22 -11.49
C SER A 116 23.90 -1.28 -10.48
N LYS A 117 24.51 -0.11 -10.28
CA LYS A 117 23.99 0.91 -9.37
C LYS A 117 22.58 1.36 -9.78
N SER A 118 22.36 1.58 -11.07
CA SER A 118 21.05 1.99 -11.61
C SER A 118 19.95 0.98 -11.31
N ASN A 119 20.19 -0.32 -11.50
CA ASN A 119 19.18 -1.35 -11.21
C ASN A 119 18.97 -1.55 -9.71
N LYS A 120 20.01 -1.42 -8.88
CA LYS A 120 19.87 -1.41 -7.42
C LYS A 120 19.01 -0.24 -6.94
N ASP A 121 19.22 0.94 -7.49
CA ASP A 121 18.41 2.12 -7.17
C ASP A 121 16.98 1.99 -7.71
N ALA A 122 16.80 1.34 -8.87
CA ALA A 122 15.48 1.00 -9.39
C ALA A 122 14.70 0.06 -8.45
N ALA A 123 15.35 -1.00 -7.93
CA ALA A 123 14.72 -1.89 -6.95
C ALA A 123 14.29 -1.16 -5.67
N ARG A 124 15.10 -0.20 -5.20
CA ARG A 124 14.76 0.66 -4.05
C ARG A 124 13.57 1.57 -4.35
N ARG A 125 13.57 2.26 -5.50
CA ARG A 125 12.44 3.10 -5.92
C ARG A 125 11.15 2.29 -6.03
N ALA A 126 11.19 1.08 -6.58
CA ALA A 126 10.03 0.21 -6.65
C ALA A 126 9.48 -0.14 -5.26
N LEU A 127 10.36 -0.40 -4.29
CA LEU A 127 9.96 -0.64 -2.90
C LEU A 127 9.37 0.62 -2.25
N ASP A 128 9.99 1.78 -2.46
CA ASP A 128 9.52 3.06 -1.93
C ASP A 128 8.13 3.40 -2.47
N PHE A 129 7.88 3.21 -3.76
CA PHE A 129 6.58 3.51 -4.39
C PHE A 129 5.46 2.54 -4.01
N MET A 130 5.78 1.39 -3.40
CA MET A 130 4.80 0.40 -2.98
C MET A 130 4.63 0.36 -1.46
N LEU A 131 5.69 -0.03 -0.74
CA LEU A 131 5.67 -0.16 0.72
C LEU A 131 6.01 1.18 1.40
N GLY A 132 7.09 1.83 0.97
CA GLY A 132 7.57 3.06 1.58
C GLY A 132 6.55 4.19 1.55
N TRP A 133 5.73 4.25 0.50
CA TRP A 133 4.70 5.27 0.28
C TRP A 133 3.73 5.39 1.46
N PHE A 134 3.44 4.28 2.13
CA PHE A 134 2.60 4.26 3.34
C PHE A 134 3.40 4.05 4.62
N MET A 135 4.49 3.29 4.57
CA MET A 135 5.28 2.96 5.75
C MET A 135 6.10 4.14 6.28
N ASP A 136 6.70 4.94 5.41
CA ASP A 136 7.53 6.09 5.82
C ASP A 136 6.69 7.19 6.49
N PRO A 137 5.49 7.57 5.98
CA PRO A 137 4.63 8.50 6.72
C PRO A 137 4.29 8.01 8.13
N ILE A 138 4.02 6.72 8.32
CA ILE A 138 3.66 6.15 9.63
C ILE A 138 4.84 6.08 10.59
N THR A 139 6.07 5.95 10.08
CA THR A 139 7.26 5.76 10.92
C THR A 139 8.09 7.04 11.10
N GLN A 140 8.13 7.88 10.07
CA GLN A 140 8.98 9.07 9.96
C GLN A 140 8.16 10.36 9.79
N GLY A 141 6.86 10.27 9.49
CA GLY A 141 5.97 11.43 9.39
C GLY A 141 6.00 12.14 8.04
N ASP A 142 6.67 11.58 7.03
CA ASP A 142 6.75 12.13 5.68
C ASP A 142 6.94 11.03 4.63
N TYR A 143 6.70 11.32 3.36
CA TYR A 143 6.85 10.37 2.25
C TYR A 143 8.32 10.04 1.95
N PRO A 144 8.66 8.90 1.31
CA PRO A 144 10.04 8.59 0.94
C PRO A 144 10.71 9.69 0.11
N PHE A 145 11.99 9.94 0.33
CA PHE A 145 12.74 10.98 -0.42
C PHE A 145 12.71 10.77 -1.93
N SER A 146 12.79 9.51 -2.38
CA SER A 146 12.70 9.15 -3.80
C SER A 146 11.36 9.61 -4.42
N MET A 147 10.26 9.42 -3.71
CA MET A 147 8.94 9.88 -4.13
C MET A 147 8.87 11.40 -4.19
N ARG A 148 9.28 12.10 -3.13
CA ARG A 148 9.25 13.58 -3.09
C ARG A 148 10.09 14.19 -4.22
N SER A 149 11.26 13.64 -4.49
CA SER A 149 12.16 14.15 -5.54
C SER A 149 11.66 13.90 -6.97
N LEU A 150 10.98 12.77 -7.22
CA LEU A 150 10.47 12.40 -8.54
C LEU A 150 9.10 12.99 -8.87
N ILE A 151 8.20 13.04 -7.89
CA ILE A 151 6.79 13.42 -8.09
C ILE A 151 6.59 14.93 -7.93
N ARG A 152 7.34 15.55 -6.99
CA ARG A 152 7.36 17.00 -6.73
C ARG A 152 5.97 17.55 -6.39
N ASP A 153 5.49 18.56 -7.11
CA ASP A 153 4.26 19.33 -6.84
C ASP A 153 2.97 18.48 -6.91
N ARG A 154 3.03 17.28 -7.51
CA ARG A 154 1.90 16.35 -7.54
C ARG A 154 1.74 15.53 -6.26
N LEU A 155 2.78 15.45 -5.42
CA LEU A 155 2.72 14.75 -4.15
C LEU A 155 2.26 15.74 -3.07
N PRO A 156 1.14 15.50 -2.38
CA PRO A 156 0.71 16.35 -1.28
C PRO A 156 1.75 16.42 -0.17
N GLU A 157 1.75 17.52 0.60
CA GLU A 157 2.62 17.68 1.77
C GLU A 157 1.81 17.51 3.05
N PHE A 158 2.42 16.91 4.08
CA PHE A 158 1.81 16.87 5.41
C PHE A 158 2.11 18.15 6.17
N THR A 159 1.11 18.69 6.88
CA THR A 159 1.37 19.70 7.90
C THR A 159 2.13 19.09 9.07
N GLU A 160 2.71 19.93 9.93
CA GLU A 160 3.42 19.46 11.12
C GLU A 160 2.50 18.64 12.04
N GLU A 161 1.23 19.03 12.18
CA GLU A 161 0.23 18.31 12.97
C GLU A 161 -0.12 16.95 12.36
N GLN A 162 -0.27 16.89 11.03
CA GLN A 162 -0.55 15.64 10.32
C GLN A 162 0.62 14.66 10.42
N SER A 163 1.85 15.17 10.22
CA SER A 163 3.09 14.40 10.37
C SER A 163 3.19 13.78 11.77
N LYS A 164 2.98 14.59 12.83
CA LYS A 164 2.97 14.11 14.22
C LYS A 164 1.86 13.09 14.50
N ALA A 165 0.69 13.23 13.88
CA ALA A 165 -0.41 12.29 14.04
C ALA A 165 -0.12 10.93 13.39
N LEU A 166 0.69 10.91 12.32
CA LEU A 166 1.07 9.68 11.61
C LEU A 166 2.20 8.92 12.31
N ILE A 167 3.19 9.61 12.86
CA ILE A 167 4.34 8.97 13.52
C ILE A 167 3.88 8.04 14.64
N GLY A 168 4.17 6.75 14.50
CA GLY A 168 3.82 5.73 15.49
C GLY A 168 2.31 5.43 15.57
N SER A 169 1.54 5.74 14.53
CA SER A 169 0.10 5.45 14.45
C SER A 169 -0.24 3.96 14.25
N ILE A 170 0.62 3.06 14.72
CA ILE A 170 0.38 1.61 14.68
C ILE A 170 0.81 0.96 16.00
N ASP A 171 0.09 -0.08 16.42
CA ASP A 171 0.51 -1.01 17.47
C ASP A 171 1.11 -2.29 16.85
N PHE A 172 0.73 -2.61 15.61
CA PHE A 172 1.29 -3.69 14.80
C PHE A 172 1.21 -3.34 13.30
N LEU A 173 2.07 -3.95 12.50
CA LEU A 173 2.03 -3.88 11.04
C LEU A 173 1.52 -5.22 10.48
N GLY A 174 0.46 -5.18 9.70
CA GLY A 174 0.12 -6.28 8.79
C GLY A 174 0.92 -6.14 7.49
N LEU A 175 1.42 -7.26 6.97
CA LEU A 175 2.12 -7.28 5.68
C LEU A 175 1.51 -8.37 4.79
N ASN A 176 0.91 -7.94 3.68
CA ASN A 176 0.50 -8.84 2.60
C ASN A 176 1.65 -8.94 1.60
N TYR A 177 2.19 -10.14 1.48
CA TYR A 177 3.30 -10.46 0.59
C TYR A 177 2.88 -11.58 -0.36
N TYR A 178 2.95 -11.31 -1.66
CA TYR A 178 2.52 -12.27 -2.68
C TYR A 178 3.67 -12.78 -3.55
N THR A 179 4.58 -11.91 -3.99
CA THR A 179 5.64 -12.31 -4.92
C THR A 179 6.85 -11.37 -4.90
N SER A 180 7.92 -11.81 -5.55
CA SER A 180 9.11 -11.01 -5.85
C SER A 180 9.16 -10.68 -7.34
N ASN A 181 9.61 -9.48 -7.68
CA ASN A 181 9.81 -9.04 -9.05
C ASN A 181 11.29 -8.71 -9.29
N TYR A 182 11.80 -8.95 -10.50
CA TYR A 182 13.03 -8.26 -10.88
C TYR A 182 12.73 -6.84 -11.34
N ALA A 183 13.60 -5.90 -10.96
CA ALA A 183 13.51 -4.49 -11.28
C ALA A 183 14.71 -4.03 -12.12
N SER A 184 14.45 -3.30 -13.20
CA SER A 184 15.47 -2.58 -13.98
C SER A 184 15.15 -1.10 -14.09
N SER A 185 16.19 -0.26 -14.17
CA SER A 185 16.02 1.18 -14.28
C SER A 185 15.53 1.57 -15.68
N ILE A 186 14.58 2.50 -15.74
CA ILE A 186 14.21 3.19 -16.96
C ILE A 186 14.92 4.56 -16.95
N PRO A 187 15.59 4.98 -18.04
CA PRO A 187 16.17 6.31 -18.15
C PRO A 187 15.12 7.41 -18.02
N PHE A 188 15.56 8.61 -17.63
CA PHE A 188 14.68 9.77 -17.63
C PHE A 188 14.26 10.14 -19.06
N SER A 189 12.98 10.49 -19.22
CA SER A 189 12.41 11.00 -20.46
C SER A 189 11.34 12.02 -20.09
N ASP A 190 11.43 13.21 -20.70
CA ASP A 190 10.47 14.31 -20.56
C ASP A 190 9.15 14.03 -21.32
N ASP A 191 9.15 13.05 -22.22
CA ASP A 191 8.01 12.76 -23.10
C ASP A 191 6.95 11.87 -22.44
N LEU A 192 7.23 11.34 -21.25
CA LEU A 192 6.28 10.48 -20.53
C LEU A 192 5.30 11.34 -19.74
N PRO A 193 3.98 11.21 -19.99
CA PRO A 193 2.98 11.93 -19.23
C PRO A 193 3.05 11.52 -17.74
N PRO A 194 2.71 12.43 -16.80
CA PRO A 194 2.66 12.09 -15.39
C PRO A 194 1.70 10.94 -15.10
N ASP A 195 2.23 9.85 -14.54
CA ASP A 195 1.45 8.68 -14.16
C ASP A 195 2.15 7.94 -13.02
N TYR A 196 1.40 7.61 -11.97
CA TYR A 196 1.89 6.80 -10.85
C TYR A 196 2.64 5.53 -11.30
N MET A 197 2.14 4.83 -12.31
CA MET A 197 2.70 3.58 -12.84
C MET A 197 4.09 3.76 -13.45
N THR A 198 4.45 4.97 -13.86
CA THR A 198 5.75 5.26 -14.50
C THR A 198 6.67 6.13 -13.63
N ASP A 199 6.14 6.79 -12.60
CA ASP A 199 6.87 7.72 -11.73
C ASP A 199 8.05 7.09 -11.01
N ALA A 200 7.97 5.80 -10.66
CA ALA A 200 9.08 5.05 -10.06
C ALA A 200 10.27 4.84 -11.01
N ARG A 201 10.08 5.03 -12.32
CA ARG A 201 11.08 4.84 -13.39
C ARG A 201 11.73 3.45 -13.31
N THR A 202 10.88 2.43 -13.24
CA THR A 202 11.24 1.02 -13.09
C THR A 202 10.47 0.16 -14.07
N ASN A 203 11.12 -0.84 -14.65
CA ASN A 203 10.43 -1.95 -15.31
C ASN A 203 10.47 -3.18 -14.39
N LEU A 204 9.34 -3.86 -14.25
CA LEU A 204 9.13 -5.00 -13.35
C LEU A 204 8.74 -6.25 -14.15
N SER A 205 9.23 -7.41 -13.75
CA SER A 205 9.10 -8.68 -14.52
C SER A 205 8.23 -9.75 -13.85
N GLY A 206 7.23 -9.34 -13.06
CA GLY A 206 6.31 -10.29 -12.43
C GLY A 206 5.52 -11.11 -13.45
N ILE A 207 5.34 -12.40 -13.16
CA ILE A 207 4.42 -13.29 -13.90
C ILE A 207 3.49 -13.91 -12.88
N ASP A 208 2.18 -13.74 -13.09
CA ASP A 208 1.15 -14.41 -12.31
C ASP A 208 0.83 -15.79 -12.93
N GLU A 209 0.58 -16.80 -12.09
CA GLU A 209 -0.05 -18.04 -12.55
C GLU A 209 -1.54 -17.78 -12.81
N VAL A 210 -1.93 -17.73 -14.08
CA VAL A 210 -3.32 -17.50 -14.47
C VAL A 210 -4.14 -18.77 -14.24
N ASN A 211 -5.32 -18.62 -13.64
CA ASN A 211 -6.26 -19.73 -13.48
C ASN A 211 -6.63 -20.32 -14.85
N ASN A 212 -6.36 -21.61 -15.04
CA ASN A 212 -6.78 -22.34 -16.23
C ASN A 212 -8.09 -23.08 -15.98
N GLY A 213 -9.20 -22.46 -16.37
CA GLY A 213 -10.54 -23.04 -16.23
C GLY A 213 -10.82 -24.26 -17.13
N THR A 214 -9.90 -24.65 -18.01
CA THR A 214 -10.07 -25.84 -18.88
C THR A 214 -9.50 -27.12 -18.28
N LEU A 215 -8.81 -27.05 -17.13
CA LEU A 215 -8.25 -28.23 -16.47
C LEU A 215 -9.36 -29.10 -15.89
N SER A 216 -9.19 -30.42 -15.95
CA SER A 216 -10.04 -31.34 -15.19
C SER A 216 -9.82 -31.16 -13.68
N LEU A 217 -10.80 -31.55 -12.86
CA LEU A 217 -10.66 -31.51 -11.40
C LEU A 217 -9.41 -32.27 -10.91
N GLN A 218 -9.11 -33.42 -11.51
CA GLN A 218 -7.94 -34.22 -11.14
C GLN A 218 -6.61 -33.52 -11.45
N GLU A 219 -6.56 -32.72 -12.52
CA GLU A 219 -5.38 -31.93 -12.87
C GLU A 219 -5.28 -30.67 -12.01
N ALA A 220 -6.40 -29.97 -11.78
CA ALA A 220 -6.45 -28.79 -10.93
C ALA A 220 -6.06 -29.09 -9.47
N LEU A 221 -6.30 -30.32 -8.99
CA LEU A 221 -5.89 -30.77 -7.66
C LEU A 221 -4.38 -31.11 -7.56
N LYS A 222 -3.66 -31.24 -8.68
CA LYS A 222 -2.20 -31.43 -8.71
C LYS A 222 -1.50 -30.08 -8.64
N ASP A 223 -1.51 -29.50 -7.45
CA ASP A 223 -1.06 -28.13 -7.20
C ASP A 223 0.34 -28.07 -6.56
N ASP A 224 1.28 -28.83 -7.13
CA ASP A 224 2.62 -29.02 -6.58
C ASP A 224 3.39 -27.69 -6.50
N SER A 225 3.20 -26.79 -7.48
CA SER A 225 3.81 -25.46 -7.51
C SER A 225 3.40 -24.61 -6.31
N ARG A 226 2.10 -24.54 -5.99
CA ARG A 226 1.60 -23.75 -4.87
C ARG A 226 2.01 -24.37 -3.52
N ILE A 227 2.00 -25.69 -3.41
CA ILE A 227 2.49 -26.41 -2.22
C ILE A 227 3.96 -26.06 -1.95
N ASP A 228 4.82 -26.16 -2.98
CA ASP A 228 6.25 -25.86 -2.89
C ASP A 228 6.51 -24.37 -2.59
N TYR A 229 5.74 -23.47 -3.20
CA TYR A 229 5.75 -22.04 -2.86
C TYR A 229 5.47 -21.80 -1.37
N TYR A 230 4.36 -22.33 -0.82
CA TYR A 230 4.02 -22.12 0.58
C TYR A 230 5.06 -22.72 1.51
N HIS A 231 5.56 -23.92 1.20
CA HIS A 231 6.62 -24.54 1.98
C HIS A 231 7.88 -23.66 2.04
N ARG A 232 8.38 -23.18 0.89
CA ARG A 232 9.54 -22.28 0.86
C ARG A 232 9.28 -20.97 1.57
N HIS A 233 8.11 -20.36 1.38
CA HIS A 233 7.73 -19.11 2.01
C HIS A 233 7.75 -19.22 3.55
N LEU A 234 7.10 -20.26 4.09
CA LEU A 234 7.07 -20.52 5.53
C LEU A 234 8.48 -20.81 6.09
N GLN A 235 9.34 -21.50 5.34
CA GLN A 235 10.73 -21.70 5.74
C GLN A 235 11.51 -20.39 5.85
N GLN A 236 11.34 -19.46 4.89
CA GLN A 236 12.01 -18.15 4.97
C GLN A 236 11.48 -17.30 6.12
N ILE A 237 10.16 -17.32 6.37
CA ILE A 237 9.59 -16.66 7.56
C ILE A 237 10.20 -17.24 8.84
N GLN A 238 10.28 -18.56 8.96
CA GLN A 238 10.86 -19.19 10.15
C GLN A 238 12.33 -18.76 10.33
N ARG A 239 13.11 -18.68 9.25
CA ARG A 239 14.50 -18.19 9.29
C ARG A 239 14.58 -16.74 9.76
N ALA A 240 13.72 -15.86 9.25
CA ALA A 240 13.66 -14.46 9.66
C ALA A 240 13.32 -14.31 11.15
N ILE A 241 12.34 -15.07 11.66
CA ILE A 241 11.97 -15.08 13.09
C ILE A 241 13.16 -15.51 13.96
N LYS A 242 13.86 -16.58 13.56
CA LYS A 242 15.06 -17.04 14.28
C LYS A 242 16.16 -16.00 14.27
N TYR A 243 16.41 -15.36 13.13
CA TYR A 243 17.43 -14.32 13.00
C TYR A 243 17.18 -13.15 13.94
N ILE A 244 15.93 -12.67 14.02
CA ILE A 244 15.54 -11.57 14.92
C ILE A 244 15.71 -11.95 16.39
N ASN A 245 15.35 -13.17 16.79
CA ASN A 245 15.44 -13.61 18.20
C ASN A 245 16.87 -13.92 18.67
N HIS A 246 17.85 -13.97 17.76
CA HIS A 246 19.27 -14.19 18.08
C HIS A 246 20.08 -12.89 18.18
N HIS A 247 19.43 -11.74 17.95
CA HIS A 247 19.98 -10.40 18.11
C HIS A 247 19.15 -9.59 19.10
#